data_AF-A0A2E7UD06-F1
#
_entry.id   AF-A0A2E7UD06-F1
#
_cell.length_a   1.000
_cell.length_b   1.000
_cell.length_c   1.000
_cell.angle_alpha   90.00
_cell.angle_beta   90.00
_cell.angle_gamma   90.00
#
_symmetry.space_group_name_H-M   'P 1'
#
loop_
_entity.id
_entity.type
_entity.pdbx_description
1 polymer ?
#
loop_
_entity_poly.entity_id
_entity_poly.type
_entity_poly.pdbx_seq_one_letter_code
_entity_poly.pdbx_strand_id
1 'polypeptide(L)'
;MKSGGTVVAVLSRSREPDVSDNLQWLQNFYASLCDGLWEHGYGCNLDTLDNPGWKFIFELNGTPFEKASGLDVRLGEHVDVEGPDWIILEKGDHVVHGVCGPTKLDEMLGLFRAWIEKQI
;
A
#
# COMPACT_ATOMS: atom_id res chain seq x y z
N MET A 1 39.02 -25.45 42.11
CA MET A 1 38.56 -26.10 40.87
C MET A 1 37.54 -25.20 40.21
N LYS A 2 37.75 -24.82 38.94
CA LYS A 2 36.88 -23.94 38.16
C LYS A 2 35.75 -24.75 37.51
N SER A 3 34.55 -24.20 37.48
CA SER A 3 33.45 -24.52 36.57
C SER A 3 32.38 -23.44 36.80
N GLY A 4 32.09 -22.46 35.95
CA GLY A 4 32.16 -22.43 34.49
C GLY A 4 30.76 -22.71 33.93
N GLY A 5 29.86 -21.72 33.97
CA GLY A 5 28.49 -21.84 33.45
C GLY A 5 27.98 -20.50 32.93
N THR A 6 27.90 -20.43 31.61
CA THR A 6 27.69 -19.26 30.74
C THR A 6 26.38 -18.51 30.99
N VAL A 7 26.48 -17.18 30.96
CA VAL A 7 25.37 -16.23 30.86
C VAL A 7 24.83 -16.29 29.43
N VAL A 8 23.64 -16.85 29.22
CA VAL A 8 22.91 -16.64 27.96
C VAL A 8 22.15 -15.34 28.10
N ALA A 9 22.75 -14.26 27.61
CA ALA A 9 22.02 -13.03 27.32
C ALA A 9 20.95 -13.36 26.28
N VAL A 10 19.67 -13.23 26.65
CA VAL A 10 18.59 -13.15 25.68
C VAL A 10 18.77 -11.83 24.96
N LEU A 11 19.50 -11.86 23.85
CA LEU A 11 19.69 -10.71 22.98
C LEU A 11 18.31 -10.25 22.52
N SER A 12 17.98 -8.99 22.80
CA SER A 12 16.79 -8.35 22.27
C SER A 12 16.81 -8.55 20.76
N ARG A 13 15.72 -9.06 20.19
CA ARG A 13 15.55 -9.02 18.74
C ARG A 13 15.52 -7.56 18.37
N SER A 14 16.61 -7.08 17.78
CA SER A 14 16.68 -5.82 17.08
C SER A 14 15.51 -5.82 16.10
N ARG A 15 14.63 -4.83 16.22
CA ARG A 15 13.57 -4.61 15.24
C ARG A 15 14.29 -4.11 13.99
N GLU A 16 14.63 -5.04 13.09
CA GLU A 16 14.98 -4.65 11.72
C GLU A 16 13.81 -3.80 11.18
N PRO A 17 14.06 -2.76 10.37
CA PRO A 17 12.98 -2.05 9.72
C PRO A 17 12.14 -3.10 8.99
N ASP A 18 10.84 -3.13 9.26
CA ASP A 18 9.91 -3.94 8.49
C ASP A 18 9.95 -3.40 7.06
N VAL A 19 10.82 -3.96 6.22
CA VAL A 19 10.78 -3.80 4.76
C VAL A 19 9.56 -4.61 4.33
N SER A 20 8.41 -4.07 4.68
CA SER A 20 7.14 -4.71 4.45
C SER A 20 6.94 -4.71 2.94
N ASP A 21 6.90 -5.88 2.32
CA ASP A 21 6.66 -6.02 0.89
C ASP A 21 5.21 -5.57 0.61
N ASN A 22 5.03 -4.35 0.11
CA ASN A 22 3.71 -3.76 -0.12
C ASN A 22 2.98 -4.49 -1.25
N LEU A 23 3.70 -5.05 -2.21
CA LEU A 23 3.10 -5.87 -3.26
C LEU A 23 2.57 -7.18 -2.67
N GLN A 24 3.36 -7.85 -1.82
CA GLN A 24 2.91 -9.05 -1.13
C GLN A 24 1.71 -8.77 -0.21
N TRP A 25 1.71 -7.63 0.48
CA TRP A 25 0.56 -7.18 1.27
C TRP A 25 -0.67 -6.97 0.38
N LEU A 26 -0.53 -6.28 -0.77
CA LEU A 26 -1.64 -6.02 -1.68
C LEU A 26 -2.22 -7.33 -2.24
N GLN A 27 -1.38 -8.30 -2.58
CA GLN A 27 -1.81 -9.63 -3.03
C GLN A 27 -2.65 -10.34 -1.96
N ASN A 28 -2.18 -10.33 -0.71
CA ASN A 28 -2.90 -10.94 0.41
C ASN A 28 -4.20 -10.20 0.72
N PHE A 29 -4.18 -8.87 0.66
CA PHE A 29 -5.35 -8.04 0.86
C PHE A 29 -6.41 -8.28 -0.21
N TYR A 30 -6.03 -8.25 -1.48
CA TYR A 30 -6.92 -8.59 -2.60
C TYR A 30 -7.54 -9.98 -2.43
N ALA A 31 -6.72 -11.01 -2.14
CA ALA A 31 -7.21 -12.37 -1.94
C ALA A 31 -8.18 -12.49 -0.76
N SER A 32 -8.04 -11.66 0.27
CA SER A 32 -8.96 -11.63 1.42
C SER A 32 -10.33 -11.04 1.09
N LEU A 33 -10.45 -10.29 0.00
CA LEU A 33 -11.71 -9.72 -0.49
C LEU A 33 -12.40 -10.60 -1.54
N CYS A 34 -11.68 -11.56 -2.14
CA CYS A 34 -12.26 -12.53 -3.07
C CYS A 34 -13.20 -13.47 -2.31
N ASP A 35 -14.50 -13.33 -2.56
CA ASP A 35 -15.56 -14.08 -1.90
C ASP A 35 -16.46 -14.87 -2.87
N GLY A 36 -16.13 -14.86 -4.17
CA GLY A 36 -16.92 -15.48 -5.23
C GLY A 36 -17.88 -14.51 -5.93
N LEU A 37 -17.97 -13.25 -5.47
CA LEU A 37 -18.82 -12.22 -6.07
C LEU A 37 -18.03 -10.94 -6.35
N TRP A 38 -17.23 -10.49 -5.38
CA TRP A 38 -16.52 -9.23 -5.47
C TRP A 38 -15.56 -9.20 -6.67
N GLU A 39 -14.78 -10.27 -6.88
CA GLU A 39 -13.82 -10.38 -7.97
C GLU A 39 -14.45 -10.47 -9.38
N HIS A 40 -15.77 -10.70 -9.46
CA HIS A 40 -16.50 -10.72 -10.72
C HIS A 40 -17.00 -9.33 -11.15
N GLY A 41 -17.21 -8.42 -10.19
CA GLY A 41 -17.74 -7.07 -10.45
C GLY A 41 -16.76 -5.93 -10.16
N TYR A 42 -15.74 -6.19 -9.36
CA TYR A 42 -14.79 -5.21 -8.82
C TYR A 42 -13.37 -5.75 -8.87
N GLY A 43 -12.39 -4.92 -8.51
CA GLY A 43 -11.01 -5.37 -8.51
C GLY A 43 -9.98 -4.31 -8.17
N CYS A 44 -8.73 -4.65 -8.51
CA CYS A 44 -7.54 -3.85 -8.35
C CYS A 44 -6.85 -3.74 -9.72
N ASN A 45 -6.74 -2.53 -10.25
CA ASN A 45 -6.14 -2.26 -11.55
C ASN A 45 -4.84 -1.48 -11.38
N LEU A 46 -3.81 -1.92 -12.09
CA LEU A 46 -2.55 -1.21 -12.24
C LEU A 46 -2.29 -1.04 -13.74
N ASP A 47 -2.10 0.21 -14.16
CA ASP A 47 -1.88 0.58 -15.56
C ASP A 47 -0.78 1.64 -15.65
N THR A 48 -0.33 1.94 -16.87
CA THR A 48 0.56 3.07 -17.15
C THR A 48 -0.23 4.34 -17.47
N LEU A 49 0.43 5.49 -17.31
CA LEU A 49 -0.09 6.77 -17.81
C LEU A 49 0.38 7.03 -19.25
N ASP A 50 -0.19 8.06 -19.88
CA ASP A 50 0.27 8.57 -21.18
C ASP A 50 1.65 9.25 -21.09
N ASN A 51 2.02 9.72 -19.89
CA ASN A 51 3.37 10.08 -19.47
C ASN A 51 4.02 8.93 -18.63
N PRO A 52 5.36 8.93 -18.42
CA PRO A 52 5.98 7.91 -17.58
C PRO A 52 5.41 7.92 -16.15
N GLY A 53 4.75 6.83 -15.78
CA GLY A 53 4.12 6.72 -14.47
C GLY A 53 3.15 5.55 -14.38
N TRP A 54 2.60 5.38 -13.18
CA TRP A 54 1.66 4.34 -12.85
C TRP A 54 0.31 4.94 -12.47
N LYS A 55 -0.75 4.22 -12.82
CA LYS A 55 -2.12 4.46 -12.41
C LYS A 55 -2.61 3.25 -11.62
N PHE A 56 -3.08 3.49 -10.41
CA PHE A 56 -3.64 2.51 -9.50
C PHE A 56 -5.12 2.82 -9.26
N ILE A 57 -5.98 1.80 -9.39
CA ILE A 57 -7.39 1.89 -9.03
C ILE A 57 -7.74 0.70 -8.15
N PHE A 58 -8.38 0.96 -7.02
CA PHE A 58 -8.87 -0.10 -6.13
C PHE A 58 -10.33 0.13 -5.77
N GLU A 59 -11.19 -0.81 -6.11
CA GLU A 59 -12.61 -0.76 -5.81
C GLU A 59 -12.89 -1.09 -4.34
N LEU A 60 -13.71 -0.29 -3.67
CA LEU A 60 -14.13 -0.51 -2.28
C LEU A 60 -15.58 -0.98 -2.17
N ASN A 61 -16.35 -0.92 -3.26
CA ASN A 61 -17.73 -1.40 -3.31
C ASN A 61 -17.83 -2.85 -2.80
N GLY A 62 -18.79 -3.10 -1.90
CA GLY A 62 -19.02 -4.42 -1.33
C GLY A 62 -17.94 -4.89 -0.35
N THR A 63 -16.91 -4.09 -0.09
CA THR A 63 -15.87 -4.40 0.89
C THR A 63 -16.22 -3.78 2.26
N PRO A 64 -15.63 -4.27 3.38
CA PRO A 64 -15.75 -3.62 4.68
C PRO A 64 -15.29 -2.15 4.71
N PHE A 65 -14.51 -1.72 3.72
CA PHE A 65 -13.89 -0.40 3.63
C PHE A 65 -14.68 0.58 2.75
N GLU A 66 -15.84 0.18 2.21
CA GLU A 66 -16.68 1.00 1.33
C GLU A 66 -16.98 2.38 1.93
N LYS A 67 -17.21 2.42 3.25
CA LYS A 67 -17.56 3.63 4.01
C LYS A 67 -16.39 4.22 4.78
N ALA A 68 -15.16 3.72 4.56
CA ALA A 68 -13.97 4.28 5.17
C ALA A 68 -13.85 5.77 4.81
N SER A 69 -13.42 6.58 5.77
CA SER A 69 -13.30 8.03 5.58
C SER A 69 -11.85 8.46 5.44
N GLY A 70 -11.65 9.63 4.83
CA GLY A 70 -10.34 10.19 4.53
C GLY A 70 -9.73 9.65 3.23
N LEU A 71 -8.41 9.85 3.13
CA LEU A 71 -7.50 9.64 2.00
C LEU A 71 -7.61 10.68 0.87
N ASP A 72 -6.72 11.67 0.94
CA ASP A 72 -6.28 12.54 -0.16
C ASP A 72 -4.81 12.84 0.12
N VAL A 73 -3.90 12.19 -0.62
CA VAL A 73 -2.45 12.27 -0.43
C VAL A 73 -1.80 12.69 -1.72
N ARG A 74 -1.10 13.83 -1.70
CA ARG A 74 -0.42 14.42 -2.85
C ARG A 74 1.00 14.81 -2.46
N LEU A 75 2.02 14.16 -3.01
CA LEU A 75 3.44 14.44 -2.73
C LEU A 75 4.17 14.72 -4.05
N GLY A 76 4.73 15.93 -4.19
CA GLY A 76 5.42 16.44 -5.39
C GLY A 76 4.67 17.51 -6.21
N GLU A 77 3.63 18.16 -5.67
CA GLU A 77 2.80 19.14 -6.40
C GLU A 77 3.59 20.37 -6.91
N HIS A 78 3.53 20.90 -8.14
CA HIS A 78 3.39 20.40 -9.53
C HIS A 78 3.71 21.61 -10.44
N VAL A 79 4.53 21.50 -11.51
CA VAL A 79 4.42 22.43 -12.66
C VAL A 79 4.60 21.72 -14.00
N ASP A 80 5.52 20.77 -14.10
CA ASP A 80 5.70 19.99 -15.33
C ASP A 80 5.94 18.53 -14.95
N VAL A 81 5.22 17.61 -15.58
CA VAL A 81 5.33 16.15 -15.40
C VAL A 81 6.65 15.66 -16.05
N GLU A 82 7.77 16.21 -15.60
CA GLU A 82 9.11 15.95 -16.12
C GLU A 82 10.05 15.29 -15.09
N GLY A 83 9.55 14.98 -13.89
CA GLY A 83 10.31 14.30 -12.82
C GLY A 83 9.68 12.98 -12.38
N PRO A 84 10.47 12.01 -11.88
CA PRO A 84 9.95 10.70 -11.46
C PRO A 84 9.37 10.66 -10.03
N ASP A 85 9.48 11.75 -9.26
CA ASP A 85 9.25 11.78 -7.81
C ASP A 85 7.96 12.52 -7.44
N TRP A 86 6.83 11.87 -7.72
CA TRP A 86 5.51 12.39 -7.36
C TRP A 86 4.49 11.27 -7.11
N ILE A 87 3.49 11.53 -6.27
CA ILE A 87 2.37 10.64 -5.91
C ILE A 87 1.12 11.50 -5.71
N ILE A 88 -0.01 11.04 -6.23
CA ILE A 88 -1.37 11.49 -5.89
C ILE A 88 -2.15 10.23 -5.56
N LEU A 89 -2.86 10.20 -4.45
CA LEU A 89 -3.64 9.06 -3.97
C LEU A 89 -4.86 9.57 -3.20
N GLU A 90 -6.03 9.42 -3.78
CA GLU A 90 -7.28 9.96 -3.27
C GLU A 90 -8.35 8.87 -3.19
N LYS A 91 -9.27 9.04 -2.25
CA LYS A 91 -10.47 8.22 -2.17
C LYS A 91 -11.66 8.99 -2.74
N GLY A 92 -12.28 8.42 -3.78
CA GLY A 92 -13.61 8.80 -4.23
C GLY A 92 -14.71 8.19 -3.36
N ASP A 93 -15.94 8.10 -3.88
CA ASP A 93 -17.06 7.58 -3.09
C ASP A 93 -16.83 6.12 -2.68
N HIS A 94 -16.50 5.26 -3.65
CA HIS A 94 -16.34 3.82 -3.44
C HIS A 94 -15.10 3.23 -4.10
N VAL A 95 -14.10 4.08 -4.35
CA VAL A 95 -12.90 3.72 -5.11
C VAL A 95 -11.72 4.53 -4.61
N VAL A 96 -10.53 3.94 -4.62
CA VAL A 96 -9.26 4.65 -4.43
C VAL A 96 -8.59 4.85 -5.78
N HIS A 97 -8.19 6.09 -6.07
CA HIS A 97 -7.46 6.47 -7.26
C HIS A 97 -6.05 6.91 -6.88
N GLY A 98 -5.06 6.25 -7.44
CA GLY A 98 -3.65 6.60 -7.29
C GLY A 98 -2.99 6.86 -8.64
N VAL A 99 -2.14 7.87 -8.72
CA VAL A 99 -1.21 8.10 -9.82
C VAL A 99 0.14 8.49 -9.27
N CYS A 100 1.22 7.96 -9.84
CA CYS A 100 2.57 8.28 -9.36
C CYS A 100 3.62 8.20 -10.47
N GLY A 101 4.79 8.79 -10.21
CA GLY A 101 5.95 8.63 -11.08
C GLY A 101 6.42 7.17 -11.19
N PRO A 102 7.27 6.85 -12.18
CA PRO A 102 7.59 5.47 -12.56
C PRO A 102 8.31 4.67 -11.47
N THR A 103 8.96 5.34 -10.51
CA THR A 103 9.69 4.71 -9.39
C THR A 103 8.96 4.82 -8.04
N LYS A 104 7.70 5.27 -8.05
CA LYS A 104 6.95 5.64 -6.83
C LYS A 104 5.83 4.66 -6.48
N LEU A 105 5.68 3.59 -7.25
CA LEU A 105 4.60 2.61 -7.08
C LEU A 105 4.61 1.97 -5.68
N ASP A 106 5.76 1.45 -5.23
CA ASP A 106 5.85 0.79 -3.92
C ASP A 106 5.48 1.75 -2.76
N GLU A 107 5.94 3.00 -2.83
CA GLU A 107 5.62 4.04 -1.85
C GLU A 107 4.11 4.36 -1.85
N MET A 108 3.49 4.48 -3.03
CA MET A 108 2.05 4.66 -3.16
C MET A 108 1.27 3.47 -2.58
N LEU A 109 1.72 2.23 -2.81
CA LEU A 109 1.10 1.04 -2.21
C LEU A 109 1.25 1.04 -0.69
N GLY A 110 2.39 1.49 -0.16
CA GLY A 110 2.60 1.66 1.28
C GLY A 110 1.65 2.69 1.92
N LEU A 111 1.38 3.81 1.22
CA LEU A 111 0.40 4.80 1.66
C LEU A 111 -1.03 4.23 1.68
N PHE A 112 -1.40 3.51 0.63
CA PHE A 112 -2.70 2.82 0.56
C PHE A 112 -2.84 1.79 1.69
N ARG A 113 -1.81 0.96 1.90
CA ARG A 113 -1.74 0.00 3.01
C ARG A 113 -1.94 0.66 4.36
N ALA A 114 -1.14 1.68 4.66
CA ALA A 114 -1.20 2.38 5.94
C ALA A 114 -2.56 3.03 6.19
N TRP A 115 -3.28 3.41 5.13
CA TRP A 115 -4.65 3.89 5.23
C TRP A 115 -5.65 2.78 5.54
N ILE A 116 -5.58 1.62 4.86
CA ILE A 116 -6.44 0.46 5.13
C ILE A 116 -6.26 -0.04 6.55
N GLU A 117 -5.02 -0.20 7.01
CA GLU A 117 -4.73 -0.71 8.36
C GLU A 117 -5.27 0.19 9.49
N LYS A 118 -5.50 1.48 9.22
CA LYS A 118 -6.14 2.39 10.18
C LYS A 118 -7.65 2.25 10.27
N GLN A 119 -8.26 1.48 9.38
CA GLN A 119 -9.72 1.24 9.36
C GLN A 119 -10.12 -0.03 10.16
N ILE A 120 -9.14 -0.82 10.61
CA ILE A 120 -9.32 -2.06 11.37
C ILE A 120 -9.26 -1.75 12.86
#